data_AF-A0A502F7E5-F1
#
_entry.id   AF-A0A502F7E5-F1
#
_cell.length_a   1.000
_cell.length_b   1.000
_cell.length_c   1.000
_cell.angle_alpha   90.00
_cell.angle_beta   90.00
_cell.angle_gamma   90.00
#
_symmetry.space_group_name_H-M   'P 1'
#
loop_
_entity.id
_entity.type
_entity.pdbx_description
1 polymer ?
#
loop_
_entity_poly.entity_id
_entity_poly.type
_entity_poly.pdbx_seq_one_letter_code
_entity_poly.pdbx_strand_id
1 'polypeptide(L)'
;MQKTFYQKELAIKATQQRNGANNNKKDIEKIQSWLNLFAMQNSSSGTATGIDGDFGPATEKAVLNFQKFNNLPQNGTVDQKVFDILASPLKKAFEDSVSGGNLRDLILNTAKNHLKNHPFELVIHNQSNTGPWVRSYMDGNEGTDWFWCMGFVEAIIDQAASIQGKNFKTLMPLTYSCDTVGVTGIQKKILTRFQAARTNPALIKPADIFLLQKTPNDWIHTGIVTAIHGDIIETIEGNTNSDGSHNGNAVMNRIRNFKQSKIDFFSIESLVV
;
A
#
# COMPACT_ATOMS: atom_id res chain seq x y z
N MET A 1 5.56 -6.36 -14.59
CA MET A 1 4.81 -5.52 -13.66
C MET A 1 4.39 -4.23 -14.33
N GLN A 2 3.12 -3.86 -14.18
CA GLN A 2 2.55 -2.63 -14.74
C GLN A 2 2.72 -1.43 -13.79
N LYS A 3 2.58 -1.63 -12.48
CA LYS A 3 2.62 -0.60 -11.44
C LYS A 3 4.06 -0.35 -10.99
N THR A 4 4.80 0.45 -11.75
CA THR A 4 6.23 0.70 -11.53
C THR A 4 6.53 2.07 -10.89
N PHE A 5 5.50 2.85 -10.54
CA PHE A 5 5.69 4.22 -10.03
C PHE A 5 6.54 4.26 -8.74
N TYR A 6 6.49 3.22 -7.90
CA TYR A 6 7.29 3.11 -6.68
C TYR A 6 8.80 3.36 -6.92
N GLN A 7 9.32 3.02 -8.11
CA GLN A 7 10.73 3.26 -8.47
C GLN A 7 11.09 4.76 -8.41
N LYS A 8 10.13 5.64 -8.71
CA LYS A 8 10.32 7.09 -8.58
C LYS A 8 10.36 7.55 -7.12
N GLU A 9 9.75 6.80 -6.20
CA GLU A 9 9.77 7.06 -4.75
C GLU A 9 11.05 6.51 -4.09
N LEU A 10 11.82 5.67 -4.78
CA LEU A 10 13.11 5.13 -4.34
C LEU A 10 14.32 5.99 -4.75
N ALA A 11 14.12 7.07 -5.49
CA ALA A 11 15.20 7.91 -5.98
C ALA A 11 15.05 9.38 -5.59
N ILE A 12 16.18 10.03 -5.31
CA ILE A 12 16.36 11.48 -5.30
C ILE A 12 17.27 11.88 -6.47
N LYS A 13 17.07 13.09 -7.00
CA LYS A 13 17.80 13.58 -8.18
C LYS A 13 19.19 14.11 -7.85
N ALA A 14 19.39 14.57 -6.62
CA ALA A 14 20.65 15.11 -6.15
C ALA A 14 20.77 14.95 -4.64
N THR A 15 21.99 15.04 -4.13
CA THR A 15 22.26 15.14 -2.70
C THR A 15 21.58 16.38 -2.10
N GLN A 16 20.84 16.19 -1.01
CA GLN A 16 20.11 17.25 -0.31
C GLN A 16 20.80 17.55 1.04
N GLN A 17 20.98 18.82 1.37
CA GLN A 17 21.58 19.26 2.63
C GLN A 17 21.23 20.72 2.95
N ARG A 18 21.48 21.18 4.17
CA ARG A 18 21.24 22.58 4.53
C ARG A 18 22.08 23.51 3.65
N ASN A 19 21.46 24.56 3.10
CA ASN A 19 22.06 25.50 2.15
C ASN A 19 22.66 24.84 0.88
N GLY A 20 22.20 23.65 0.51
CA GLY A 20 22.68 22.93 -0.67
C GLY A 20 22.28 23.61 -1.98
N ALA A 21 23.25 23.87 -2.86
CA ALA A 21 23.01 24.50 -4.17
C ALA A 21 22.12 23.66 -5.11
N ASN A 22 22.09 22.34 -4.92
CA ASN A 22 21.31 21.39 -5.71
C ASN A 22 20.01 20.94 -5.00
N ASN A 23 19.62 21.66 -3.95
CA ASN A 23 18.40 21.35 -3.23
C ASN A 23 17.18 21.49 -4.14
N ASN A 24 16.21 20.58 -3.99
CA ASN A 24 14.93 20.74 -4.66
C ASN A 24 13.77 20.28 -3.76
N LYS A 25 12.67 21.03 -3.85
CA LYS A 25 11.49 20.86 -2.99
C LYS A 25 10.98 19.41 -2.95
N LYS A 26 10.88 18.75 -4.11
CA LYS A 26 10.29 17.40 -4.22
C LYS A 26 11.12 16.33 -3.51
N ASP A 27 12.45 16.36 -3.66
CA ASP A 27 13.31 15.40 -2.97
C ASP A 27 13.34 15.66 -1.46
N ILE A 28 13.30 16.93 -1.06
CA ILE A 28 13.22 17.30 0.37
C ILE A 28 11.91 16.80 0.98
N GLU A 29 10.76 17.00 0.32
CA GLU A 29 9.47 16.47 0.78
C GLU A 29 9.48 14.94 0.89
N LYS A 30 10.14 14.22 -0.01
CA LYS A 30 10.33 12.76 0.12
C LYS A 30 11.16 12.40 1.35
N ILE A 31 12.28 13.10 1.58
CA ILE A 31 13.13 12.86 2.74
C ILE A 31 12.35 13.12 4.03
N GLN A 32 11.67 14.26 4.13
CA GLN A 32 10.83 14.61 5.28
C GLN A 32 9.72 13.57 5.49
N SER A 33 9.08 13.11 4.40
CA SER A 33 8.07 12.04 4.46
C SER A 33 8.66 10.77 5.08
N TRP A 34 9.80 10.29 4.59
CA TRP A 34 10.45 9.08 5.12
C TRP A 34 10.95 9.24 6.56
N LEU A 35 11.42 10.42 6.96
CA LEU A 35 11.80 10.72 8.33
C LEU A 35 10.60 10.64 9.29
N ASN A 36 9.42 11.11 8.86
CA ASN A 36 8.18 10.96 9.64
C ASN A 36 7.74 9.50 9.72
N LEU A 37 7.72 8.77 8.60
CA LEU A 37 7.40 7.33 8.60
C LEU A 37 8.36 6.52 9.48
N PHE A 38 9.63 6.88 9.50
CA PHE A 38 10.63 6.29 10.38
C PHE A 38 10.31 6.55 11.86
N ALA A 39 9.95 7.78 12.21
CA ALA A 39 9.59 8.17 13.58
C ALA A 39 8.35 7.41 14.10
N MET A 40 7.38 7.12 13.23
CA MET A 40 6.19 6.36 13.60
C MET A 40 6.51 4.93 14.07
N GLN A 41 7.55 4.32 13.50
CA GLN A 41 8.02 2.99 13.91
C GLN A 41 9.10 3.05 15.00
N ASN A 42 9.74 4.21 15.19
CA ASN A 42 10.83 4.44 16.11
C ASN A 42 10.59 5.73 16.90
N SER A 43 9.63 5.70 17.84
CA SER A 43 9.13 6.90 18.53
C SER A 43 10.19 7.70 19.29
N SER A 44 11.29 7.06 19.71
CA SER A 44 12.42 7.71 20.40
C SER A 44 13.50 8.28 19.46
N SER A 45 13.34 8.13 18.14
CA SER A 45 14.37 8.52 17.16
C SER A 45 14.52 10.03 17.00
N GLY A 46 13.47 10.80 17.25
CA GLY A 46 13.48 12.27 17.07
C GLY A 46 13.69 12.69 15.62
N THR A 47 13.17 11.93 14.64
CA THR A 47 13.29 12.25 13.21
C THR A 47 12.07 12.94 12.62
N ALA A 48 10.93 12.99 13.32
CA ALA A 48 9.75 13.67 12.82
C ALA A 48 10.01 15.17 12.64
N THR A 49 9.60 15.72 11.49
CA THR A 49 9.78 17.14 11.12
C THR A 49 8.67 17.57 10.15
N GLY A 50 8.48 18.87 9.95
CA GLY A 50 7.54 19.38 8.94
C GLY A 50 7.87 18.86 7.53
N ILE A 51 6.82 18.65 6.72
CA ILE A 51 6.93 18.29 5.30
C ILE A 51 6.60 19.54 4.49
N ASP A 52 7.56 20.46 4.41
CA ASP A 52 7.43 21.78 3.76
C ASP A 52 8.32 21.90 2.50
N GLY A 53 9.18 20.91 2.27
CA GLY A 53 10.15 20.90 1.18
C GLY A 53 11.33 21.84 1.36
N ASP A 54 11.56 22.36 2.58
CA ASP A 54 12.74 23.11 2.96
C ASP A 54 13.74 22.26 3.77
N PHE A 55 15.00 22.28 3.34
CA PHE A 55 16.09 21.62 4.10
C PHE A 55 16.65 22.59 5.14
N GLY A 56 15.78 23.04 6.04
CA GLY A 56 16.10 23.94 7.13
C GLY A 56 16.75 23.24 8.34
N PRO A 57 16.96 23.97 9.45
CA PRO A 57 17.59 23.44 10.66
C PRO A 57 16.87 22.21 11.26
N ALA A 58 15.54 22.18 11.18
CA ALA A 58 14.74 21.06 11.68
C ALA A 58 14.98 19.78 10.84
N THR A 59 14.96 19.89 9.51
CA THR A 59 15.26 18.80 8.58
C THR A 59 16.69 18.29 8.79
N GLU A 60 17.68 19.18 8.89
CA GLU A 60 19.07 18.81 9.17
C GLU A 60 19.21 18.03 10.48
N LYS A 61 18.56 18.51 11.56
CA LYS A 61 18.59 17.82 12.85
C LYS A 61 17.94 16.45 12.80
N ALA A 62 16.81 16.32 12.10
CA ALA A 62 16.14 15.05 11.90
C ALA A 62 17.00 14.05 11.11
N VAL A 63 17.69 14.51 10.06
CA VAL A 63 18.64 13.69 9.29
C VAL A 63 19.80 13.24 10.17
N LEU A 64 20.40 14.13 10.96
CA LEU A 64 21.47 13.77 11.90
C LEU A 64 21.02 12.70 12.91
N ASN A 65 19.79 12.83 13.43
CA ASN A 65 19.22 11.85 14.35
C ASN A 65 19.00 10.50 13.65
N PHE A 66 18.49 10.49 12.42
CA PHE A 66 18.33 9.29 11.61
C PHE A 66 19.67 8.61 11.33
N GLN A 67 20.68 9.39 10.93
CA GLN A 67 22.04 8.91 10.68
C GLN A 67 22.63 8.29 11.95
N LYS A 68 22.50 8.98 13.10
CA LYS A 68 22.93 8.45 14.40
C LYS A 68 22.24 7.13 14.74
N PHE A 69 20.92 7.05 14.58
CA PHE A 69 20.15 5.85 14.88
C PHE A 69 20.60 4.65 14.05
N ASN A 70 20.94 4.88 12.78
CA ASN A 70 21.36 3.83 11.84
C ASN A 70 22.89 3.64 11.78
N ASN A 71 23.65 4.21 12.72
CA ASN A 71 25.11 4.15 12.75
C ASN A 71 25.80 4.63 11.45
N LEU A 72 25.21 5.64 10.81
CA LEU A 72 25.74 6.30 9.62
C LEU A 72 26.60 7.51 10.00
N PRO A 73 27.48 8.00 9.10
CA PRO A 73 28.15 9.29 9.29
C PRO A 73 27.14 10.41 9.53
N GLN A 74 27.29 11.12 10.65
CA GLN A 74 26.38 12.19 11.09
C GLN A 74 26.79 13.53 10.48
N ASN A 75 26.61 13.68 9.17
CA ASN A 75 26.96 14.90 8.43
C ASN A 75 25.75 15.77 8.07
N GLY A 76 24.52 15.34 8.35
CA GLY A 76 23.30 16.10 8.05
C GLY A 76 22.93 16.15 6.57
N THR A 77 23.63 15.38 5.73
CA THR A 77 23.45 15.32 4.28
C THR A 77 22.76 14.02 3.87
N VAL A 78 21.82 14.10 2.93
CA VAL A 78 21.15 12.93 2.34
C VAL A 78 21.57 12.78 0.89
N ASP A 79 22.48 11.85 0.64
CA ASP A 79 22.75 11.33 -0.70
C ASP A 79 21.84 10.12 -1.00
N GLN A 80 21.97 9.54 -2.20
CA GLN A 80 21.17 8.38 -2.58
C GLN A 80 21.39 7.17 -1.66
N LYS A 81 22.59 6.99 -1.07
CA LYS A 81 22.86 5.86 -0.17
C LYS A 81 22.11 6.02 1.16
N VAL A 82 22.11 7.22 1.73
CA VAL A 82 21.30 7.53 2.93
C VAL A 82 19.81 7.40 2.60
N PHE A 83 19.40 7.87 1.42
CA PHE A 83 18.00 7.76 0.97
C PHE A 83 17.54 6.32 0.76
N ASP A 84 18.40 5.44 0.22
CA ASP A 84 18.10 4.01 0.05
C ASP A 84 17.79 3.33 1.39
N ILE A 85 18.46 3.75 2.48
CA ILE A 85 18.20 3.23 3.83
C ILE A 85 16.87 3.76 4.35
N LEU A 86 16.60 5.07 4.18
CA LEU A 86 15.32 5.71 4.54
C LEU A 86 14.13 5.03 3.83
N ALA A 87 14.22 4.85 2.52
CA ALA A 87 13.17 4.28 1.68
C ALA A 87 13.19 2.74 1.62
N SER A 88 14.07 2.09 2.39
CA SER A 88 14.23 0.64 2.36
C SER A 88 12.94 -0.16 2.63
N PRO A 89 11.97 0.28 3.47
CA PRO A 89 10.72 -0.44 3.62
C PRO A 89 9.92 -0.54 2.32
N LEU A 90 9.86 0.55 1.53
CA LEU A 90 9.19 0.54 0.22
C LEU A 90 9.91 -0.38 -0.75
N LYS A 91 11.25 -0.29 -0.79
CA LYS A 91 12.07 -1.15 -1.66
C LYS A 91 11.83 -2.62 -1.36
N LYS A 92 11.88 -3.03 -0.09
CA LYS A 92 11.66 -4.41 0.35
C LYS A 92 10.26 -4.90 -0.01
N ALA A 93 9.23 -4.05 0.11
CA ALA A 93 7.87 -4.44 -0.25
C ALA A 93 7.76 -4.83 -1.74
N PHE A 94 8.30 -4.00 -2.62
CA PHE A 94 8.16 -4.16 -4.08
C PHE A 94 9.23 -5.05 -4.74
N GLU A 95 10.43 -5.15 -4.16
CA GLU A 95 11.58 -5.79 -4.80
C GLU A 95 12.06 -7.08 -4.12
N ASP A 96 11.70 -7.33 -2.85
CA ASP A 96 12.10 -8.59 -2.20
C ASP A 96 11.43 -9.78 -2.91
N SER A 97 12.18 -10.88 -3.01
CA SER A 97 11.66 -12.12 -3.61
C SER A 97 10.56 -12.72 -2.72
N VAL A 98 9.44 -13.05 -3.34
CA VAL A 98 8.30 -13.71 -2.69
C VAL A 98 8.21 -15.15 -3.22
N SER A 99 8.18 -16.13 -2.31
CA SER A 99 8.01 -17.55 -2.64
C SER A 99 6.52 -17.96 -2.62
N GLY A 100 6.12 -18.90 -3.47
CA GLY A 100 4.79 -19.50 -3.45
C GLY A 100 4.68 -20.65 -4.45
N GLY A 101 3.89 -21.69 -4.13
CA GLY A 101 3.72 -22.85 -5.01
C GLY A 101 2.77 -22.61 -6.18
N ASN A 102 1.91 -21.59 -6.05
CA ASN A 102 0.97 -21.15 -7.08
C ASN A 102 0.70 -19.64 -6.95
N LEU A 103 -0.14 -19.08 -7.82
CA LEU A 103 -0.46 -17.64 -7.82
C LEU A 103 -1.16 -17.17 -6.53
N ARG A 104 -2.01 -17.99 -5.91
CA ARG A 104 -2.67 -17.64 -4.63
C ARG A 104 -1.64 -17.47 -3.54
N ASP A 105 -0.68 -18.40 -3.44
CA ASP A 105 0.41 -18.31 -2.47
C ASP A 105 1.25 -17.05 -2.67
N LEU A 106 1.56 -16.73 -3.94
CA LEU A 106 2.30 -15.51 -4.28
C LEU A 106 1.53 -14.26 -3.86
N ILE A 107 0.24 -14.14 -4.18
CA ILE A 107 -0.59 -12.99 -3.77
C ILE A 107 -0.60 -12.85 -2.25
N LEU A 108 -0.81 -13.94 -1.51
CA LEU A 108 -0.85 -13.93 -0.05
C LEU A 108 0.50 -13.52 0.55
N ASN A 109 1.60 -14.06 0.04
CA ASN A 109 2.92 -13.76 0.57
C ASN A 109 3.41 -12.36 0.16
N THR A 110 3.00 -11.86 -1.01
CA THR A 110 3.23 -10.45 -1.39
C THR A 110 2.44 -9.51 -0.48
N ALA A 111 1.16 -9.77 -0.21
CA ALA A 111 0.37 -8.98 0.74
C ALA A 111 1.01 -8.94 2.14
N LYS A 112 1.46 -10.09 2.64
CA LYS A 112 2.18 -10.20 3.92
C LYS A 112 3.51 -9.45 3.91
N ASN A 113 4.26 -9.49 2.80
CA ASN A 113 5.50 -8.74 2.65
C ASN A 113 5.25 -7.23 2.73
N HIS A 114 4.22 -6.73 2.05
CA HIS A 114 3.83 -5.33 2.16
C HIS A 114 3.43 -4.99 3.59
N LEU A 115 2.54 -5.75 4.22
CA LEU A 115 2.14 -5.54 5.62
C LEU A 115 3.34 -5.44 6.57
N LYS A 116 4.34 -6.33 6.42
CA LYS A 116 5.57 -6.35 7.23
C LYS A 116 6.41 -5.08 7.08
N ASN A 117 6.29 -4.37 5.96
CA ASN A 117 7.02 -3.12 5.71
C ASN A 117 6.23 -1.86 6.11
N HIS A 118 5.10 -2.03 6.82
CA HIS A 118 4.30 -0.96 7.42
C HIS A 118 3.91 0.21 6.49
N PRO A 119 3.26 -0.03 5.32
CA PRO A 119 2.72 1.03 4.50
C PRO A 119 1.77 1.91 5.28
N PHE A 120 2.00 3.22 5.20
CA PHE A 120 1.26 4.23 5.94
C PHE A 120 1.15 5.52 5.11
N GLU A 121 -0.02 6.16 5.14
CA GLU A 121 -0.24 7.46 4.52
C GLU A 121 0.16 8.60 5.45
N LEU A 122 0.59 9.71 4.88
CA LEU A 122 0.85 10.93 5.61
C LEU A 122 -0.29 11.94 5.38
N VAL A 123 -0.28 12.98 6.20
CA VAL A 123 -1.05 14.20 5.94
C VAL A 123 -0.06 15.28 5.51
N ILE A 124 -0.05 15.59 4.22
CA ILE A 124 0.84 16.59 3.61
C ILE A 124 -0.04 17.73 3.09
N HIS A 125 0.31 18.98 3.42
CA HIS A 125 -0.49 20.16 3.05
C HIS A 125 -1.99 20.04 3.42
N ASN A 126 -2.29 19.47 4.60
CA ASN A 126 -3.65 19.21 5.10
C ASN A 126 -4.50 18.27 4.23
N GLN A 127 -3.87 17.44 3.40
CA GLN A 127 -4.55 16.40 2.62
C GLN A 127 -4.21 15.01 3.16
N SER A 128 -5.23 14.19 3.40
CA SER A 128 -5.07 12.75 3.68
C SER A 128 -4.75 11.98 2.40
N ASN A 129 -4.52 10.67 2.50
CA ASN A 129 -4.17 9.84 1.34
C ASN A 129 -2.96 10.42 0.59
N THR A 130 -1.92 10.86 1.32
CA THR A 130 -0.67 11.38 0.73
C THR A 130 0.57 10.60 1.15
N GLY A 131 1.68 10.83 0.46
CA GLY A 131 2.98 10.27 0.82
C GLY A 131 3.45 9.13 -0.09
N PRO A 132 4.67 8.63 0.17
CA PRO A 132 5.38 7.75 -0.76
C PRO A 132 4.66 6.42 -0.99
N TRP A 133 4.03 5.83 0.04
CA TRP A 133 3.26 4.60 -0.10
C TRP A 133 2.02 4.80 -0.97
N VAL A 134 1.27 5.89 -0.76
CA VAL A 134 0.07 6.17 -1.54
C VAL A 134 0.43 6.37 -3.00
N ARG A 135 1.39 7.24 -3.31
CA ARG A 135 1.85 7.45 -4.70
C ARG A 135 2.35 6.17 -5.36
N SER A 136 2.99 5.27 -4.60
CA SER A 136 3.46 3.98 -5.11
C SER A 136 2.32 3.05 -5.52
N TYR A 137 1.22 3.03 -4.76
CA TYR A 137 0.03 2.23 -5.09
C TYR A 137 -0.88 2.89 -6.15
N MET A 138 -0.84 4.21 -6.25
CA MET A 138 -1.78 5.02 -7.03
C MET A 138 -1.17 5.61 -8.32
N ASP A 139 -0.06 5.03 -8.78
CA ASP A 139 0.70 5.46 -9.97
C ASP A 139 1.00 6.97 -9.99
N GLY A 140 1.37 7.49 -8.81
CA GLY A 140 1.76 8.88 -8.59
C GLY A 140 0.66 9.82 -8.15
N ASN A 141 -0.58 9.36 -8.12
CA ASN A 141 -1.69 10.14 -7.60
C ASN A 141 -1.72 10.12 -6.07
N GLU A 142 -2.19 11.20 -5.46
CA GLU A 142 -2.36 11.35 -4.01
C GLU A 142 -3.28 12.52 -3.68
N GLY A 143 -3.69 12.63 -2.42
CA GLY A 143 -4.56 13.68 -1.89
C GLY A 143 -5.92 13.13 -1.48
N THR A 144 -6.72 13.95 -0.78
CA THR A 144 -7.92 13.51 -0.05
C THR A 144 -8.88 12.64 -0.87
N ASP A 145 -9.00 12.87 -2.18
CA ASP A 145 -9.91 12.14 -3.08
C ASP A 145 -9.36 10.76 -3.54
N TRP A 146 -8.10 10.45 -3.25
CA TRP A 146 -7.38 9.26 -3.74
C TRP A 146 -7.37 8.12 -2.73
N PHE A 147 -8.53 7.56 -2.44
CA PHE A 147 -8.62 6.37 -1.59
C PHE A 147 -7.85 5.19 -2.19
N TRP A 148 -6.81 4.74 -1.49
CA TRP A 148 -5.80 3.84 -2.06
C TRP A 148 -6.02 2.34 -1.78
N CYS A 149 -7.18 1.93 -1.26
CA CYS A 149 -7.48 0.53 -0.95
C CYS A 149 -7.38 -0.38 -2.20
N MET A 150 -7.98 0.03 -3.32
CA MET A 150 -7.90 -0.74 -4.57
C MET A 150 -6.53 -0.63 -5.24
N GLY A 151 -5.87 0.54 -5.18
CA GLY A 151 -4.50 0.68 -5.68
C GLY A 151 -3.52 -0.26 -4.97
N PHE A 152 -3.69 -0.46 -3.66
CA PHE A 152 -2.96 -1.48 -2.91
C PHE A 152 -3.26 -2.90 -3.42
N VAL A 153 -4.54 -3.28 -3.51
CA VAL A 153 -4.94 -4.63 -3.98
C VAL A 153 -4.39 -4.92 -5.38
N GLU A 154 -4.51 -3.99 -6.32
CA GLU A 154 -3.97 -4.16 -7.66
C GLU A 154 -2.44 -4.25 -7.68
N ALA A 155 -1.74 -3.52 -6.82
CA ALA A 155 -0.28 -3.63 -6.70
C ALA A 155 0.16 -5.03 -6.25
N ILE A 156 -0.52 -5.60 -5.25
CA ILE A 156 -0.22 -6.96 -4.80
C ILE A 156 -0.44 -7.99 -5.91
N ILE A 157 -1.57 -7.90 -6.62
CA ILE A 157 -1.93 -8.85 -7.68
C ILE A 157 -1.00 -8.68 -8.88
N ASP A 158 -0.68 -7.44 -9.28
CA ASP A 158 0.24 -7.17 -10.39
C ASP A 158 1.65 -7.69 -10.09
N GLN A 159 2.17 -7.45 -8.89
CA GLN A 159 3.48 -7.96 -8.48
C GLN A 159 3.51 -9.49 -8.46
N ALA A 160 2.52 -10.14 -7.84
CA ALA A 160 2.44 -11.60 -7.78
C ALA A 160 2.22 -12.25 -9.17
N ALA A 161 1.33 -11.69 -9.99
CA ALA A 161 1.09 -12.18 -11.36
C ALA A 161 2.35 -12.02 -12.23
N SER A 162 3.07 -10.91 -12.07
CA SER A 162 4.29 -10.63 -12.83
C SER A 162 5.40 -11.65 -12.58
N ILE A 163 5.50 -12.22 -11.38
CA ILE A 163 6.46 -13.30 -11.05
C ILE A 163 6.23 -14.52 -11.96
N GLN A 164 4.98 -14.78 -12.36
CA GLN A 164 4.61 -15.88 -13.26
C GLN A 164 4.45 -15.44 -14.72
N GLY A 165 4.85 -14.21 -15.08
CA GLY A 165 4.64 -13.65 -16.41
C GLY A 165 3.17 -13.40 -16.78
N LYS A 166 2.26 -13.45 -15.80
CA LYS A 166 0.83 -13.20 -15.99
C LYS A 166 0.55 -11.68 -15.93
N ASN A 167 -0.57 -11.28 -16.52
CA ASN A 167 -1.01 -9.88 -16.55
C ASN A 167 -2.36 -9.77 -15.84
N PHE A 168 -2.40 -9.07 -14.70
CA PHE A 168 -3.64 -8.92 -13.93
C PHE A 168 -4.76 -8.23 -14.73
N LYS A 169 -4.43 -7.49 -15.80
CA LYS A 169 -5.42 -6.82 -16.65
C LYS A 169 -6.34 -7.79 -17.40
N THR A 170 -5.99 -9.07 -17.49
CA THR A 170 -6.90 -10.10 -18.00
C THR A 170 -8.03 -10.39 -17.02
N LEU A 171 -7.80 -10.14 -15.73
CA LEU A 171 -8.74 -10.33 -14.64
C LEU A 171 -9.63 -9.08 -14.43
N MET A 172 -9.04 -7.89 -14.28
CA MET A 172 -9.75 -6.62 -14.06
C MET A 172 -9.03 -5.43 -14.73
N PRO A 173 -9.69 -4.32 -15.11
CA PRO A 173 -8.97 -3.15 -15.64
C PRO A 173 -8.03 -2.54 -14.59
N LEU A 174 -6.97 -1.85 -15.01
CA LEU A 174 -6.18 -1.00 -14.10
C LEU A 174 -7.06 0.14 -13.61
N THR A 175 -7.44 0.14 -12.33
CA THR A 175 -8.34 1.12 -11.74
C THR A 175 -8.10 1.27 -10.24
N TYR A 176 -8.61 2.36 -9.67
CA TYR A 176 -8.61 2.57 -8.22
C TYR A 176 -10.02 2.50 -7.63
N SER A 177 -11.02 2.23 -8.46
CA SER A 177 -12.42 2.23 -8.08
C SER A 177 -12.87 0.81 -7.72
N CYS A 178 -13.33 0.64 -6.48
CA CYS A 178 -13.99 -0.59 -6.03
C CYS A 178 -15.22 -0.92 -6.90
N ASP A 179 -15.98 0.11 -7.31
CA ASP A 179 -17.13 -0.06 -8.21
C ASP A 179 -16.75 -0.62 -9.57
N THR A 180 -15.68 -0.11 -10.17
CA THR A 180 -15.21 -0.58 -11.47
C THR A 180 -14.83 -2.06 -11.41
N VAL A 181 -14.16 -2.49 -10.35
CA VAL A 181 -13.81 -3.90 -10.14
C VAL A 181 -15.06 -4.73 -9.85
N GLY A 182 -15.98 -4.25 -9.01
CA GLY A 182 -17.24 -4.93 -8.70
C GLY A 182 -18.11 -5.15 -9.94
N VAL A 183 -18.29 -4.11 -10.76
CA VAL A 183 -19.02 -4.17 -12.05
C VAL A 183 -18.32 -5.13 -13.01
N THR A 184 -16.99 -5.09 -13.11
CA THR A 184 -16.21 -6.04 -13.93
C THR A 184 -16.46 -7.48 -13.48
N GLY A 185 -16.50 -7.72 -12.17
CA GLY A 185 -16.74 -9.03 -11.60
C GLY A 185 -18.14 -9.57 -11.91
N ILE A 186 -19.17 -8.70 -11.91
CA ILE A 186 -20.51 -9.05 -12.38
C ILE A 186 -20.48 -9.43 -13.87
N GLN A 187 -19.90 -8.59 -14.72
CA GLN A 187 -19.86 -8.79 -16.18
C GLN A 187 -19.15 -10.08 -16.55
N LYS A 188 -18.02 -10.38 -15.89
CA LYS A 188 -17.25 -11.60 -16.09
C LYS A 188 -17.79 -12.82 -15.34
N LYS A 189 -18.86 -12.66 -14.54
CA LYS A 189 -19.46 -13.73 -13.70
C LYS A 189 -18.46 -14.35 -12.71
N ILE A 190 -17.55 -13.55 -12.19
CA ILE A 190 -16.52 -13.96 -11.20
C ILE A 190 -16.71 -13.26 -9.85
N LEU A 191 -17.83 -12.56 -9.65
CA LEU A 191 -18.20 -11.96 -8.37
C LEU A 191 -19.23 -12.82 -7.63
N THR A 192 -18.82 -13.45 -6.54
CA THR A 192 -19.72 -14.09 -5.59
C THR A 192 -20.40 -13.02 -4.75
N ARG A 193 -21.73 -12.91 -4.87
CA ARG A 193 -22.51 -11.95 -4.10
C ARG A 193 -22.63 -12.35 -2.63
N PHE A 194 -22.73 -11.37 -1.73
CA PHE A 194 -22.74 -11.60 -0.28
C PHE A 194 -23.83 -12.57 0.15
N GLN A 195 -25.01 -12.55 -0.49
CA GLN A 195 -26.08 -13.50 -0.20
C GLN A 195 -25.64 -14.95 -0.43
N ALA A 196 -24.95 -15.22 -1.55
CA ALA A 196 -24.44 -16.54 -1.88
C ALA A 196 -23.27 -16.94 -0.98
N ALA A 197 -22.34 -16.02 -0.71
CA ALA A 197 -21.23 -16.26 0.20
C ALA A 197 -21.70 -16.63 1.62
N ARG A 198 -22.79 -16.02 2.10
CA ARG A 198 -23.37 -16.30 3.42
C ARG A 198 -23.98 -17.69 3.53
N THR A 199 -24.52 -18.25 2.45
CA THR A 199 -25.12 -19.59 2.47
C THR A 199 -24.13 -20.68 2.07
N ASN A 200 -23.09 -20.32 1.31
CA ASN A 200 -22.05 -21.24 0.86
C ASN A 200 -20.65 -20.60 0.96
N PRO A 201 -20.03 -20.58 2.15
CA PRO A 201 -18.69 -20.03 2.35
C PRO A 201 -17.58 -20.70 1.53
N ALA A 202 -17.79 -21.92 1.04
CA ALA A 202 -16.82 -22.63 0.19
C ALA A 202 -16.60 -21.96 -1.18
N LEU A 203 -17.43 -20.97 -1.54
CA LEU A 203 -17.24 -20.13 -2.71
C LEU A 203 -16.13 -19.08 -2.54
N ILE A 204 -15.68 -18.85 -1.29
CA ILE A 204 -14.62 -17.90 -0.96
C ILE A 204 -13.31 -18.67 -0.86
N LYS A 205 -12.27 -18.21 -1.56
CA LYS A 205 -10.93 -18.79 -1.45
C LYS A 205 -9.91 -17.77 -0.94
N PRO A 206 -8.86 -18.21 -0.23
CA PRO A 206 -7.71 -17.35 0.06
C PRO A 206 -7.14 -16.72 -1.22
N ALA A 207 -6.70 -15.48 -1.13
CA ALA A 207 -6.29 -14.58 -2.22
C ALA A 207 -7.43 -13.99 -3.07
N ASP A 208 -8.70 -14.35 -2.84
CA ASP A 208 -9.81 -13.61 -3.46
C ASP A 208 -9.88 -12.18 -2.89
N ILE A 209 -10.44 -11.28 -3.68
CA ILE A 209 -10.60 -9.86 -3.32
C ILE A 209 -12.00 -9.70 -2.71
N PHE A 210 -12.10 -9.22 -1.48
CA PHE A 210 -13.39 -8.87 -0.93
C PHE A 210 -13.77 -7.45 -1.35
N LEU A 211 -15.06 -7.20 -1.57
CA LEU A 211 -15.60 -5.87 -1.83
C LEU A 211 -16.70 -5.57 -0.81
N LEU A 212 -16.50 -4.53 0.01
CA LEU A 212 -17.48 -4.10 1.01
C LEU A 212 -18.53 -3.21 0.35
N GLN A 213 -19.77 -3.68 0.35
CA GLN A 213 -20.88 -3.01 -0.30
C GLN A 213 -21.65 -2.10 0.66
N LYS A 214 -21.87 -0.86 0.23
CA LYS A 214 -22.75 0.10 0.91
C LYS A 214 -24.19 -0.05 0.41
N THR A 215 -24.38 0.11 -0.89
CA THR A 215 -25.64 -0.06 -1.60
C THR A 215 -25.45 -0.97 -2.82
N PRO A 216 -26.51 -1.51 -3.44
CA PRO A 216 -26.33 -2.41 -4.59
C PRO A 216 -25.50 -1.76 -5.70
N ASN A 217 -24.37 -2.39 -6.03
CA ASN A 217 -23.38 -1.94 -7.01
C ASN A 217 -22.57 -0.69 -6.62
N ASP A 218 -22.50 -0.38 -5.33
CA ASP A 218 -21.70 0.67 -4.71
C ASP A 218 -20.84 0.05 -3.61
N TRP A 219 -19.57 -0.15 -3.93
CA TRP A 219 -18.55 -0.73 -3.07
C TRP A 219 -17.56 0.34 -2.65
N ILE A 220 -17.33 0.38 -1.35
CA ILE A 220 -16.61 1.48 -0.71
C ILE A 220 -15.26 1.05 -0.15
N HIS A 221 -15.03 -0.27 -0.01
CA HIS A 221 -13.74 -0.81 0.45
C HIS A 221 -13.39 -2.12 -0.24
N THR A 222 -12.11 -2.46 -0.18
CA THR A 222 -11.59 -3.73 -0.66
C THR A 222 -10.38 -4.20 0.16
N GLY A 223 -10.03 -5.46 -0.01
CA GLY A 223 -8.80 -6.06 0.47
C GLY A 223 -8.68 -7.51 0.04
N ILE A 224 -7.61 -8.16 0.46
CA ILE A 224 -7.28 -9.53 0.09
C ILE A 224 -7.69 -10.46 1.22
N VAL A 225 -8.48 -11.49 0.92
CA VAL A 225 -8.84 -12.54 1.88
C VAL A 225 -7.61 -13.42 2.12
N THR A 226 -7.18 -13.56 3.37
CA THR A 226 -6.04 -14.41 3.74
C THR A 226 -6.46 -15.77 4.29
N ALA A 227 -7.59 -15.83 4.99
CA ALA A 227 -8.16 -17.05 5.53
C ALA A 227 -9.68 -16.93 5.71
N ILE A 228 -10.35 -18.09 5.83
CA ILE A 228 -11.79 -18.20 6.04
C ILE A 228 -12.02 -19.15 7.21
N HIS A 229 -12.79 -18.71 8.21
CA HIS A 229 -13.11 -19.50 9.40
C HIS A 229 -14.60 -19.33 9.75
N GLY A 230 -15.43 -20.33 9.44
CA GLY A 230 -16.86 -20.27 9.71
C GLY A 230 -17.51 -19.03 9.09
N ASP A 231 -17.94 -18.09 9.93
CA ASP A 231 -18.64 -16.85 9.55
C ASP A 231 -17.71 -15.62 9.39
N ILE A 232 -16.40 -15.81 9.58
CA ILE A 232 -15.41 -14.75 9.48
C ILE A 232 -14.39 -15.01 8.37
N ILE A 233 -13.80 -13.92 7.89
CA ILE A 233 -12.61 -13.90 7.05
C ILE A 233 -11.50 -13.13 7.75
N GLU A 234 -10.27 -13.55 7.53
CA GLU A 234 -9.08 -12.74 7.78
C GLU A 234 -8.69 -12.04 6.48
N THR A 235 -8.20 -10.80 6.58
CA THR A 235 -7.90 -9.96 5.43
C THR A 235 -6.64 -9.12 5.62
N ILE A 236 -5.97 -8.77 4.52
CA ILE A 236 -4.98 -7.69 4.45
C ILE A 236 -5.55 -6.58 3.56
N GLU A 237 -5.54 -5.36 4.07
CA GLU A 237 -6.25 -4.23 3.46
C GLU A 237 -5.38 -2.98 3.48
N GLY A 238 -5.37 -2.23 2.38
CA GLY A 238 -4.83 -0.88 2.32
C GLY A 238 -5.92 0.15 2.65
N ASN A 239 -5.50 1.37 2.97
CA ASN A 239 -6.37 2.47 3.39
C ASN A 239 -7.35 2.06 4.50
N THR A 240 -6.84 1.39 5.53
CA THR A 240 -7.64 1.00 6.69
C THR A 240 -6.95 1.38 8.00
N ASN A 241 -7.68 1.28 9.10
CA ASN A 241 -7.30 1.64 10.45
C ASN A 241 -8.00 0.69 11.45
N SER A 242 -7.79 0.89 12.75
CA SER A 242 -8.36 0.02 13.79
C SER A 242 -9.89 0.01 13.82
N ASP A 243 -10.55 1.12 13.47
CA ASP A 243 -12.02 1.19 13.40
C ASP A 243 -12.60 0.60 12.11
N GLY A 244 -11.75 0.41 11.09
CA GLY A 244 -12.14 -0.23 9.85
C GLY A 244 -12.82 0.66 8.82
N SER A 245 -12.62 1.97 8.93
CA SER A 245 -13.13 2.96 7.98
C SER A 245 -12.55 2.80 6.57
N HIS A 246 -13.23 3.46 5.62
CA HIS A 246 -12.87 3.57 4.21
C HIS A 246 -11.79 4.63 3.94
N ASN A 247 -11.38 5.34 4.99
CA ASN A 247 -10.35 6.38 4.98
C ASN A 247 -9.42 6.12 6.17
N GLY A 248 -8.86 4.92 6.19
CA GLY A 248 -7.82 4.57 7.13
C GLY A 248 -6.48 5.16 6.72
N ASN A 249 -5.41 4.70 7.36
CA ASN A 249 -4.10 5.30 7.15
C ASN A 249 -2.98 4.30 6.94
N ALA A 250 -3.27 3.00 6.99
CA ALA A 250 -2.24 1.97 6.89
C ALA A 250 -2.71 0.75 6.10
N VAL A 251 -1.73 -0.12 5.78
CA VAL A 251 -2.00 -1.52 5.48
C VAL A 251 -2.12 -2.28 6.79
N MET A 252 -3.23 -3.00 7.01
CA MET A 252 -3.47 -3.75 8.26
C MET A 252 -4.07 -5.13 8.00
N ASN A 253 -3.83 -6.05 8.95
CA ASN A 253 -4.61 -7.26 9.09
C ASN A 253 -5.96 -6.95 9.74
N ARG A 254 -7.04 -7.56 9.24
CA ARG A 254 -8.37 -7.45 9.85
C ARG A 254 -9.08 -8.79 9.90
N ILE A 255 -10.05 -8.86 10.81
CA ILE A 255 -11.04 -9.93 10.87
C ILE A 255 -12.39 -9.31 10.58
N ARG A 256 -13.13 -9.87 9.61
CA ARG A 256 -14.44 -9.38 9.21
C ARG A 256 -15.47 -10.50 9.31
N ASN A 257 -16.65 -10.19 9.84
CA ASN A 257 -17.79 -11.10 9.81
C ASN A 257 -18.61 -10.86 8.54
N PHE A 258 -18.51 -11.76 7.57
CA PHE A 258 -19.19 -11.64 6.27
C PHE A 258 -20.68 -12.04 6.34
N LYS A 259 -21.15 -12.59 7.46
CA LYS A 259 -22.59 -12.77 7.74
C LYS A 259 -23.26 -11.47 8.19
N GLN A 260 -22.51 -10.58 8.85
CA GLN A 260 -23.03 -9.30 9.33
C GLN A 260 -22.85 -8.19 8.29
N SER A 261 -21.67 -8.07 7.67
CA SER A 261 -21.40 -7.08 6.63
C SER A 261 -21.81 -7.55 5.23
N LYS A 262 -22.16 -6.64 4.32
CA LYS A 262 -22.45 -6.97 2.92
C LYS A 262 -21.12 -7.05 2.16
N ILE A 263 -20.50 -8.23 2.16
CA ILE A 263 -19.20 -8.45 1.52
C ILE A 263 -19.38 -9.36 0.30
N ASP A 264 -19.12 -8.82 -0.88
CA ASP A 264 -19.01 -9.61 -2.11
C ASP A 264 -17.55 -10.09 -2.26
N PHE A 265 -17.32 -11.15 -3.05
CA PHE A 265 -16.00 -11.75 -3.25
C PHE A 265 -15.70 -11.87 -4.73
N PHE A 266 -14.72 -11.12 -5.21
CA PHE A 266 -14.22 -11.17 -6.56
C PHE A 266 -13.15 -12.27 -6.65
N SER A 267 -13.47 -13.30 -7.43
CA SER A 267 -12.61 -14.47 -7.60
C SER A 267 -11.45 -14.16 -8.53
N ILE A 268 -10.25 -14.55 -8.10
CA ILE A 268 -9.04 -14.47 -8.93
C ILE A 268 -8.80 -15.75 -9.74
N GLU A 269 -9.71 -16.74 -9.69
CA GLU A 269 -9.49 -18.09 -10.21
C GLU A 269 -9.10 -18.09 -11.69
N SER A 270 -9.71 -17.24 -12.51
CA SER A 270 -9.41 -17.15 -13.95
C SER A 270 -8.00 -16.68 -14.26
N LEU A 271 -7.30 -16.08 -13.29
CA LEU A 271 -5.89 -15.71 -13.40
C LEU A 271 -4.97 -16.82 -12.85
N VAL A 272 -5.45 -17.65 -11.93
CA VAL A 272 -4.70 -18.78 -11.36
C VAL A 272 -4.49 -19.88 -12.40
N VAL A 273 -5.56 -20.24 -13.12
CA VAL A 273 -5.56 -21.28 -14.14
C VAL A 273 -4.70 -20.95 -15.36
#